data_AF-A0A520FQ35-F1
#
_entry.id   AF-A0A520FQ35-F1
#
_cell.length_a   1.000
_cell.length_b   1.000
_cell.length_c   1.000
_cell.angle_alpha   90.00
_cell.angle_beta   90.00
_cell.angle_gamma   90.00
#
_symmetry.space_group_name_H-M   'P 1'
#
loop_
_entity.id
_entity.type
_entity.pdbx_description
1 polymer ?
#
loop_
_entity_poly.entity_id
_entity_poly.type
_entity_poly.pdbx_seq_one_letter_code
_entity_poly.pdbx_strand_id
1 'polypeptide(L)'
;MTVRVDISLLLASARIGVGVLLVAAPTVVLPREAAGNGTNALLMRTVGIRDLVLGGGAVAARTRGRRDEFRRWASAGLASDTGDLLAGICSTRLVGRSGAIKAVAVVAPWAAAGVAGLVGPRPRGDAVLL
;
A
#
# COMPACT_ATOMS: atom_id res chain seq x y z
N MET A 1 -14.34 7.04 25.33
CA MET A 1 -13.04 6.75 24.70
C MET A 1 -13.21 6.84 23.19
N THR A 2 -12.78 7.92 22.56
CA THR A 2 -12.79 8.04 21.09
C THR A 2 -11.52 7.40 20.54
N VAL A 3 -11.66 6.24 19.90
CA VAL A 3 -10.55 5.60 19.18
C VAL A 3 -10.22 6.48 17.98
N ARG A 4 -9.13 7.26 18.04
CA ARG A 4 -8.63 7.94 16.84
C ARG A 4 -7.97 6.90 15.95
N VAL A 5 -8.67 6.51 14.89
CA VAL A 5 -8.11 5.64 13.86
C VAL A 5 -7.08 6.44 13.06
N ASP A 6 -5.80 6.12 13.26
CA ASP A 6 -4.69 6.68 12.48
C ASP A 6 -4.71 6.02 11.09
N ILE A 7 -5.40 6.66 10.14
CA ILE A 7 -5.58 6.15 8.77
C ILE A 7 -4.22 5.81 8.15
N SER A 8 -3.18 6.61 8.39
CA SER A 8 -1.86 6.37 7.82
C SER A 8 -1.21 5.11 8.39
N LEU A 9 -1.39 4.84 9.68
CA LEU A 9 -0.95 3.59 10.29
C LEU A 9 -1.76 2.39 9.80
N LEU A 10 -3.07 2.56 9.60
CA LEU A 10 -3.93 1.52 9.04
C LEU A 10 -3.49 1.13 7.63
N LEU A 11 -3.19 2.10 6.77
CA LEU A 11 -2.66 1.88 5.42
C LEU A 11 -1.30 1.16 5.46
N ALA A 12 -0.38 1.61 6.33
CA ALA A 12 0.91 0.96 6.51
C ALA A 12 0.76 -0.51 6.94
N SER A 13 -0.19 -0.78 7.84
CA SER A 13 -0.47 -2.13 8.36
C SER A 13 -1.14 -3.01 7.31
N ALA A 14 -2.09 -2.47 6.55
CA ALA A 14 -2.73 -3.17 5.43
C ALA A 14 -1.69 -3.58 4.37
N ARG A 15 -0.72 -2.71 4.06
CA ARG A 15 0.37 -3.02 3.12
C ARG A 15 1.22 -4.20 3.60
N ILE A 16 1.49 -4.32 4.91
CA ILE A 16 2.15 -5.52 5.45
C ILE A 16 1.30 -6.77 5.17
N GLY A 17 -0.01 -6.71 5.44
CA GLY A 17 -0.92 -7.84 5.20
C GLY A 17 -0.95 -8.28 3.74
N VAL A 18 -1.07 -7.33 2.81
CA VAL A 18 -0.98 -7.59 1.36
C VAL A 18 0.38 -8.17 1.00
N GLY A 19 1.46 -7.63 1.57
CA GLY A 19 2.82 -8.13 1.35
C GLY A 19 2.99 -9.59 1.76
N VAL A 20 2.52 -9.97 2.95
CA VAL A 20 2.50 -11.37 3.41
C VAL A 20 1.71 -12.24 2.44
N LEU A 21 0.52 -11.80 2.05
CA LEU A 21 -0.36 -12.55 1.16
C LEU A 21 0.31 -12.83 -0.19
N LEU A 22 0.93 -11.82 -0.80
CA LEU A 22 1.61 -11.94 -2.09
C LEU A 22 2.86 -12.82 -2.02
N VAL A 23 3.57 -12.82 -0.90
CA VAL A 23 4.74 -13.70 -0.69
C VAL A 23 4.33 -15.15 -0.52
N ALA A 24 3.36 -15.39 0.38
CA ALA A 24 2.96 -16.75 0.78
C ALA A 24 2.04 -17.41 -0.24
N ALA A 25 1.11 -16.66 -0.83
CA ALA A 25 0.05 -17.17 -1.67
C ALA A 25 -0.22 -16.27 -2.89
N PRO A 26 0.73 -16.15 -3.83
CA PRO A 26 0.57 -15.34 -5.05
C PRO A 26 -0.63 -15.78 -5.91
N THR A 27 -1.09 -17.03 -5.75
CA THR A 27 -2.29 -17.60 -6.38
C THR A 27 -3.62 -17.01 -5.88
N VAL A 28 -3.63 -16.23 -4.81
CA VAL A 28 -4.85 -15.55 -4.34
C VAL A 28 -5.16 -14.33 -5.20
N VAL A 29 -4.14 -13.73 -5.81
CA VAL A 29 -4.26 -12.53 -6.65
C VAL A 29 -4.15 -12.88 -8.13
N LEU A 30 -3.40 -13.93 -8.48
CA LEU A 30 -3.32 -14.47 -9.84
C LEU A 30 -4.17 -15.73 -10.00
N PRO A 31 -4.86 -15.92 -11.14
CA PRO A 31 -5.41 -17.22 -11.50
C PRO A 31 -4.33 -18.31 -11.41
N ARG A 32 -4.69 -19.52 -10.96
CA ARG A 32 -3.73 -20.62 -10.77
C ARG A 32 -2.88 -20.90 -12.00
N GLU A 33 -3.49 -20.83 -13.19
CA GLU A 33 -2.84 -20.94 -14.50
C GLU A 33 -1.69 -19.92 -14.66
N ALA A 34 -1.91 -18.67 -14.26
CA ALA A 34 -0.95 -17.58 -14.34
C ALA A 34 0.10 -17.62 -13.23
N ALA A 35 -0.25 -18.14 -12.06
CA ALA A 35 0.65 -18.33 -10.93
C ALA A 35 1.57 -19.56 -11.10
N GLY A 36 1.18 -20.53 -11.92
CA GLY A 36 2.03 -21.64 -12.35
C GLY A 36 3.21 -21.20 -13.23
N ASN A 37 3.15 -20.00 -13.80
CA ASN A 37 4.28 -19.36 -14.45
C ASN A 37 5.24 -18.79 -13.38
N GLY A 38 6.43 -19.39 -13.25
CA GLY A 38 7.44 -19.02 -12.26
C GLY A 38 7.82 -17.53 -12.28
N THR A 39 7.77 -16.88 -13.44
CA THR A 39 8.05 -15.44 -13.56
C THR A 39 6.98 -14.60 -12.86
N ASN A 40 5.70 -14.93 -13.03
CA ASN A 40 4.60 -14.21 -12.39
C ASN A 40 4.58 -14.43 -10.87
N ALA A 41 4.88 -15.65 -10.43
CA ALA A 41 4.99 -15.96 -9.00
C ALA A 41 6.16 -15.20 -8.36
N LEU A 42 7.31 -15.11 -9.04
CA LEU A 42 8.45 -14.32 -8.58
C LEU A 42 8.10 -12.83 -8.52
N LEU A 43 7.44 -12.29 -9.55
CA LEU A 43 6.99 -10.90 -9.58
C LEU A 43 6.08 -10.57 -8.38
N MET A 44 5.06 -11.40 -8.12
CA MET A 44 4.19 -11.20 -6.96
C MET A 44 4.94 -11.25 -5.63
N ARG A 45 5.89 -12.18 -5.48
CA ARG A 45 6.73 -12.24 -4.27
C ARG A 45 7.59 -11.00 -4.11
N THR A 46 8.18 -10.47 -5.19
CA THR A 46 8.99 -9.24 -5.12
C THR A 46 8.15 -8.02 -4.73
N VAL A 47 6.94 -7.90 -5.29
CA VAL A 47 5.96 -6.88 -4.90
C VAL A 47 5.61 -7.04 -3.42
N GLY A 48 5.35 -8.26 -2.96
CA GLY A 48 5.03 -8.53 -1.57
C GLY A 48 6.16 -8.21 -0.59
N ILE A 49 7.41 -8.55 -0.92
CA ILE A 49 8.60 -8.21 -0.12
C ILE A 49 8.75 -6.70 0.01
N ARG A 50 8.60 -5.96 -1.09
CA ARG A 50 8.65 -4.50 -1.10
C ARG A 50 7.58 -3.91 -0.18
N ASP A 51 6.36 -4.42 -0.26
CA ASP A 51 5.23 -3.97 0.55
C ASP A 51 5.45 -4.24 2.05
N LEU A 52 6.06 -5.39 2.40
CA LEU A 52 6.50 -5.71 3.75
C LEU A 52 7.55 -4.73 4.27
N VAL A 53 8.55 -4.40 3.47
CA VAL A 53 9.64 -3.48 3.87
C VAL A 53 9.09 -2.06 4.06
N LEU A 54 8.30 -1.57 3.11
CA LEU A 54 7.74 -0.21 3.17
C LEU A 54 6.72 -0.06 4.31
N GLY A 55 5.80 -1.01 4.46
CA GLY A 55 4.81 -1.04 5.53
C GLY A 55 5.46 -1.25 6.90
N GLY A 56 6.37 -2.21 7.01
CA GLY A 56 7.12 -2.52 8.23
C GLY A 56 7.97 -1.33 8.70
N GLY A 57 8.67 -0.66 7.79
CA GLY A 57 9.43 0.56 8.08
C GLY A 57 8.55 1.68 8.64
N ALA A 58 7.36 1.90 8.06
CA ALA A 58 6.40 2.86 8.57
C ALA A 58 5.90 2.47 9.98
N VAL A 59 5.45 1.23 10.19
CA VAL A 59 4.97 0.77 11.52
C VAL A 59 6.08 0.86 12.57
N ALA A 60 7.32 0.47 12.23
CA ALA A 60 8.47 0.57 13.13
C ALA A 60 8.81 2.03 13.48
N ALA A 61 8.77 2.95 12.52
CA ALA A 61 8.99 4.36 12.78
C ALA A 61 7.89 4.95 13.68
N ARG A 62 6.63 4.55 13.45
CA ARG A 62 5.48 5.03 14.23
C ARG A 62 5.51 4.55 15.67
N THR A 63 5.83 3.27 15.90
CA THR A 63 5.95 2.66 17.23
C THR A 63 7.10 3.28 18.04
N ARG A 64 8.18 3.70 17.38
CA ARG A 64 9.30 4.45 17.98
C ARG A 64 9.05 5.95 18.13
N GLY A 65 7.87 6.45 17.76
CA GLY A 65 7.53 7.89 17.84
C GLY A 65 8.26 8.79 16.82
N ARG A 66 8.94 8.22 15.82
CA ARG A 66 9.74 8.94 14.82
C ARG A 66 8.86 9.41 13.65
N ARG A 67 8.14 10.52 13.87
CA ARG A 67 7.13 11.05 12.92
C ARG A 67 7.67 11.36 11.52
N ASP A 68 8.87 11.91 11.42
CA ASP A 68 9.45 12.25 10.11
C ASP A 68 9.90 11.01 9.33
N GLU A 69 10.42 10.00 10.04
CA GLU A 69 10.75 8.72 9.44
C GLU A 69 9.49 7.97 8.99
N PHE A 70 8.42 8.01 9.77
CA PHE A 70 7.12 7.48 9.38
C PHE A 70 6.63 8.11 8.08
N ARG A 71 6.71 9.45 7.97
CA ARG A 71 6.31 10.17 6.76
C ARG A 71 7.14 9.77 5.55
N ARG A 72 8.45 9.56 5.70
CA ARG A 72 9.34 9.08 4.62
C ARG A 72 8.96 7.68 4.14
N TRP A 73 8.69 6.74 5.05
CA TRP A 73 8.23 5.40 4.69
C TRP A 73 6.85 5.41 4.04
N ALA A 74 5.93 6.20 4.58
CA ALA A 74 4.59 6.35 4.02
C ALA A 74 4.62 6.99 2.62
N SER A 75 5.45 8.02 2.39
CA SER A 75 5.59 8.65 1.08
C SER A 75 6.27 7.74 0.06
N ALA A 76 7.32 7.01 0.45
CA ALA A 76 7.95 6.01 -0.41
C ALA A 76 6.96 4.89 -0.79
N GLY A 77 6.15 4.47 0.18
CA GLY A 77 5.01 3.59 -0.01
C GLY A 77 4.05 4.06 -1.10
N LEU A 78 3.56 5.29 -0.99
CA LEU A 78 2.61 5.84 -1.96
C LEU A 78 3.22 6.06 -3.34
N ALA A 79 4.49 6.45 -3.39
CA ALA A 79 5.23 6.53 -4.65
C ALA A 79 5.29 5.16 -5.34
N SER A 80 5.51 4.08 -4.56
CA SER A 80 5.50 2.71 -5.08
C SER A 80 4.13 2.32 -5.63
N ASP A 81 3.04 2.53 -4.88
CA ASP A 81 1.68 2.19 -5.33
C ASP A 81 1.29 2.97 -6.60
N THR A 82 1.71 4.24 -6.67
CA THR A 82 1.50 5.07 -7.85
C THR A 82 2.28 4.53 -9.05
N GLY A 83 3.52 4.08 -8.84
CA GLY A 83 4.32 3.42 -9.86
C GLY A 83 3.66 2.16 -10.41
N ASP A 84 3.14 1.30 -9.52
CA ASP A 84 2.42 0.09 -9.93
C ASP A 84 1.14 0.41 -10.71
N LEU A 85 0.40 1.43 -10.27
CA LEU A 85 -0.80 1.90 -10.95
C LEU A 85 -0.48 2.35 -12.38
N LEU A 86 0.54 3.19 -12.54
CA LEU A 86 0.98 3.68 -13.85
C LEU A 86 1.49 2.53 -14.73
N ALA A 87 2.28 1.61 -14.17
CA ALA A 87 2.74 0.42 -14.88
C ALA A 87 1.56 -0.45 -15.36
N GLY A 88 0.52 -0.62 -14.53
CA GLY A 88 -0.71 -1.32 -14.88
C GLY A 88 -1.47 -0.63 -16.03
N ILE A 89 -1.59 0.70 -15.99
CA ILE A 89 -2.22 1.50 -17.04
C ILE A 89 -1.41 1.42 -18.35
N CYS A 90 -0.10 1.56 -18.30
CA CYS A 90 0.76 1.43 -19.48
C CYS A 90 0.73 0.02 -20.08
N SER A 91 0.47 -1.00 -19.25
CA SER A 91 0.34 -2.40 -19.65
C SER A 91 -1.07 -2.77 -20.13
N THR A 92 -1.98 -1.80 -20.30
CA THR A 92 -3.35 -1.99 -20.82
C THR A 92 -3.41 -2.78 -22.13
N ARG A 93 -2.40 -2.65 -23.01
CA ARG A 93 -2.30 -3.40 -24.27
C ARG A 93 -1.97 -4.89 -24.08
N LEU A 94 -1.35 -5.25 -22.94
CA LEU A 94 -0.97 -6.62 -22.59
C LEU A 94 -2.06 -7.34 -21.78
N VAL A 95 -2.76 -6.62 -20.91
CA VAL A 95 -3.74 -7.20 -19.97
C VAL A 95 -5.19 -7.01 -20.44
N GLY A 96 -5.40 -6.21 -21.50
CA GLY A 96 -6.71 -5.83 -22.00
C GLY A 96 -7.37 -4.74 -21.15
N ARG A 97 -8.25 -3.94 -21.79
CA ARG A 97 -8.89 -2.75 -21.19
C ARG A 97 -9.67 -3.08 -19.90
N SER A 98 -10.35 -4.22 -19.88
CA SER A 98 -11.11 -4.69 -18.72
C SER A 98 -10.23 -5.12 -17.55
N GLY A 99 -9.05 -5.69 -17.83
CA GLY A 99 -8.07 -6.07 -16.79
C GLY A 99 -7.43 -4.84 -16.14
N ALA A 100 -7.09 -3.83 -16.95
CA ALA A 100 -6.55 -2.57 -16.45
C ALA A 100 -7.54 -1.78 -15.59
N ILE A 101 -8.83 -1.72 -15.97
CA ILE A 101 -9.85 -1.04 -15.16
C ILE A 101 -10.00 -1.70 -13.79
N LYS A 102 -10.00 -3.04 -13.73
CA LYS A 102 -10.07 -3.78 -12.45
C LYS A 102 -8.85 -3.50 -11.58
N ALA A 103 -7.64 -3.49 -12.15
CA ALA A 103 -6.41 -3.17 -11.43
C ALA A 103 -6.44 -1.74 -10.85
N VAL A 104 -6.86 -0.75 -11.66
CA VAL A 104 -7.00 0.64 -11.23
C VAL A 104 -8.05 0.78 -10.13
N ALA A 105 -9.21 0.14 -10.26
CA ALA A 105 -10.30 0.23 -9.28
C ALA A 105 -9.90 -0.32 -7.90
N VAL A 106 -9.02 -1.32 -7.85
CA VAL A 106 -8.50 -1.88 -6.60
C VAL A 106 -7.49 -0.94 -5.95
N VAL A 107 -6.59 -0.33 -6.73
CA VAL A 107 -5.46 0.46 -6.19
C VAL A 107 -5.82 1.92 -5.89
N ALA A 108 -6.67 2.53 -6.73
CA ALA A 108 -7.00 3.96 -6.64
C ALA A 108 -7.59 4.40 -5.27
N PRO A 109 -8.49 3.63 -4.62
CA PRO A 109 -9.02 4.00 -3.31
C PRO A 109 -7.94 4.04 -2.21
N TRP A 110 -6.97 3.13 -2.27
CA TRP A 110 -5.86 3.06 -1.31
C TRP A 110 -4.88 4.22 -1.50
N ALA A 111 -4.53 4.50 -2.76
CA ALA A 111 -3.70 5.65 -3.11
C ALA A 111 -4.36 6.97 -2.68
N ALA A 112 -5.66 7.13 -2.94
CA ALA A 112 -6.42 8.31 -2.53
C ALA A 112 -6.47 8.48 -1.00
N ALA A 113 -6.71 7.39 -0.26
CA ALA A 113 -6.71 7.39 1.20
C ALA A 113 -5.34 7.77 1.78
N GLY A 114 -4.25 7.29 1.17
CA GLY A 114 -2.89 7.63 1.60
C GLY A 114 -2.52 9.08 1.33
N VAL A 115 -2.88 9.62 0.16
CA VAL A 115 -2.70 11.05 -0.13
C VAL A 115 -3.51 11.90 0.85
N ALA A 116 -4.78 11.55 1.10
CA ALA A 116 -5.62 12.27 2.05
C ALA A 116 -5.08 12.20 3.49
N GLY A 117 -4.53 11.05 3.90
CA GLY A 117 -3.90 10.87 5.21
C GLY A 117 -2.62 11.69 5.40
N LEU A 118 -1.85 11.92 4.33
CA LEU A 118 -0.64 12.75 4.37
C LEU A 118 -0.90 14.25 4.20
N VAL A 119 -1.93 14.62 3.44
CA VAL A 119 -2.26 16.02 3.09
C VAL A 119 -3.31 16.63 4.03
N GLY A 120 -4.08 15.80 4.76
CA GLY A 120 -5.16 16.24 5.64
C GLY A 120 -4.73 17.26 6.70
N PRO A 121 -5.59 18.23 7.06
CA PRO A 121 -5.27 19.24 8.06
C PRO A 121 -4.87 18.59 9.39
N ARG A 122 -3.74 19.04 9.97
CA ARG A 122 -3.38 18.69 11.35
C ARG A 122 -4.53 19.16 12.25
N PRO A 123 -5.06 18.33 13.17
CA PRO A 123 -5.82 18.87 14.28
C PRO A 123 -4.90 19.85 15.00
N ARG A 124 -5.25 21.14 14.96
CA ARG A 124 -4.61 22.17 15.78
C ARG A 124 -4.68 21.66 17.22
N GLY A 125 -3.52 21.53 17.83
CA GLY A 125 -3.41 21.32 19.26
C GLY A 125 -3.88 22.59 19.94
N ASP A 126 -5.18 22.69 20.16
CA ASP A 126 -5.71 23.63 21.13
C ASP A 126 -6.00 22.80 22.38
N ALA A 127 -5.16 23.03 23.38
CA ALA A 127 -5.38 22.59 24.73
C ALA A 127 -6.79 22.97 25.17
N VAL A 128 -7.53 22.01 25.70
CA VAL A 128 -8.57 22.32 26.67
C VAL A 128 -8.25 21.46 27.89
N LEU A 129 -7.59 22.10 28.84
CA LEU A 129 -7.69 21.79 30.25
C LEU A 129 -9.18 21.80 30.60
N LEU A 130 -9.70 20.66 31.07
CA LEU A 130 -10.51 20.47 32.27
C LEU A 130 -10.55 18.97 32.59
#